data_AF-A0A118K043-F1
#
_entry.id   AF-A0A118K043-F1
#
_cell.length_a   1.000
_cell.length_b   1.000
_cell.length_c   1.000
_cell.angle_alpha   90.00
_cell.angle_beta   90.00
_cell.angle_gamma   90.00
#
_symmetry.space_group_name_H-M   'P 1'
#
loop_
_entity.id
_entity.type
_entity.pdbx_description
1 polymer ?
#
loop_
_entity_poly.entity_id
_entity_poly.type
_entity_poly.pdbx_seq_one_letter_code
_entity_poly.pdbx_strand_id
1 'polypeptide(L)'
;IVHRRNWSIQEEDVLISILQEIVAVGDRSDNGCFRTDIYEQIVLKMCEKIPGLTTTSKHIQNKMKRLKYKYSTAYDMFSTSGFGWNDVHQCITVDAQVLEEYLKKHPSKNYIANKSFPQYERLKMIFGKDRVIGSMVESAIDALEHINLVSEVSPETKN
;
A
#
# COMPACT_ATOMS: atom_id res chain seq x y z
N ILE A 1 -8.07 21.80 -14.80
CA ILE A 1 -8.73 21.22 -13.61
C ILE A 1 -8.96 19.74 -13.86
N VAL A 2 -8.12 18.84 -13.32
CA VAL A 2 -8.35 17.40 -13.46
C VAL A 2 -9.53 17.03 -12.57
N HIS A 3 -10.70 16.77 -13.17
CA HIS A 3 -11.88 16.30 -12.44
C HIS A 3 -11.53 14.94 -11.80
N ARG A 4 -11.31 14.94 -10.47
CA ARG A 4 -11.21 13.69 -9.72
C ARG A 4 -12.60 13.07 -9.71
N ARG A 5 -12.77 11.91 -10.35
CA ARG A 5 -13.97 11.09 -10.19
C ARG A 5 -14.19 10.83 -8.70
N ASN A 6 -15.37 11.18 -8.21
CA ASN A 6 -15.81 10.82 -6.87
C ASN A 6 -16.19 9.34 -6.88
N TRP A 7 -15.60 8.58 -5.94
CA TRP A 7 -15.89 7.17 -5.77
C TRP A 7 -16.87 7.01 -4.61
N SER A 8 -17.97 6.31 -4.82
CA SER A 8 -18.88 5.96 -3.72
C SER A 8 -18.29 4.83 -2.87
N ILE A 9 -18.84 4.66 -1.66
CA ILE A 9 -18.47 3.52 -0.79
C ILE A 9 -18.78 2.20 -1.50
N GLN A 10 -19.92 2.11 -2.19
CA GLN A 10 -20.33 0.92 -2.94
C GLN A 10 -19.37 0.62 -4.11
N GLU A 11 -18.98 1.63 -4.89
CA GLU A 11 -18.04 1.43 -6.00
C GLU A 11 -16.66 0.98 -5.50
N GLU A 12 -16.17 1.56 -4.40
CA GLU A 12 -14.91 1.14 -3.78
C GLU A 12 -15.00 -0.29 -3.25
N ASP A 13 -16.10 -0.65 -2.58
CA ASP A 13 -16.32 -1.98 -2.04
C ASP A 13 -16.35 -3.05 -3.13
N VAL A 14 -17.11 -2.80 -4.21
CA VAL A 14 -17.16 -3.67 -5.39
C VAL A 14 -15.79 -3.83 -6.04
N LEU A 15 -15.05 -2.73 -6.19
CA LEU A 15 -13.68 -2.79 -6.74
C LEU A 15 -12.78 -3.68 -5.87
N ILE A 16 -12.81 -3.52 -4.54
CA ILE A 16 -11.99 -4.32 -3.63
C ILE A 16 -12.38 -5.80 -3.72
N SER A 17 -13.67 -6.12 -3.79
CA SER A 17 -14.16 -7.50 -3.95
C SER A 17 -13.64 -8.14 -5.24
N ILE A 18 -13.74 -7.43 -6.39
CA ILE A 18 -13.22 -7.92 -7.68
C ILE A 18 -11.70 -8.14 -7.61
N LEU A 19 -10.97 -7.23 -6.96
CA LEU A 19 -9.52 -7.39 -6.79
C LEU A 19 -9.17 -8.62 -5.95
N GLN A 20 -9.93 -8.92 -4.89
CA GLN A 20 -9.73 -10.13 -4.09
C GLN A 20 -9.97 -11.40 -4.92
N GLU A 21 -10.99 -11.42 -5.77
CA GLU A 21 -11.25 -12.53 -6.70
C GLU A 21 -10.06 -12.75 -7.65
N ILE A 22 -9.56 -11.68 -8.30
CA ILE A 22 -8.42 -11.75 -9.22
C ILE A 22 -7.17 -12.30 -8.52
N VAL A 23 -6.93 -11.85 -7.28
CA VAL A 23 -5.79 -12.33 -6.48
C VAL A 23 -5.94 -13.80 -6.10
N ALA A 24 -7.15 -14.25 -5.79
CA ALA A 24 -7.42 -15.65 -5.44
C ALA A 24 -7.19 -16.61 -6.62
N VAL A 25 -7.48 -16.16 -7.85
CA VAL A 25 -7.27 -16.94 -9.09
C VAL A 25 -5.79 -16.97 -9.52
N GLY A 26 -4.96 -16.05 -8.99
CA GLY A 26 -3.53 -15.99 -9.31
C GLY A 26 -3.22 -15.19 -10.58
N ASP A 27 -4.15 -14.36 -11.06
CA ASP A 27 -4.02 -13.54 -12.28
C ASP A 27 -3.12 -12.30 -12.11
N ARG A 28 -2.04 -12.42 -11.35
CA ARG A 28 -0.96 -11.43 -11.27
C ARG A 28 0.12 -11.78 -12.29
N SER A 29 0.77 -10.76 -12.84
CA SER A 29 2.01 -11.02 -13.58
C SER A 29 3.13 -11.46 -12.64
N ASP A 30 4.16 -12.11 -13.19
CA ASP A 30 5.30 -12.67 -12.43
C ASP A 30 6.04 -11.63 -11.57
N ASN A 31 5.95 -10.34 -11.92
CA ASN A 31 6.48 -9.22 -11.14
C ASN A 31 5.53 -8.70 -10.03
N GLY A 32 4.43 -9.40 -9.76
CA GLY A 32 3.41 -9.01 -8.77
C GLY A 32 2.49 -7.87 -9.20
N CYS A 33 2.65 -7.30 -10.40
CA CYS A 33 1.77 -6.27 -10.93
C CYS A 33 0.50 -6.86 -11.55
N PHE A 34 -0.50 -6.00 -11.76
CA PHE A 34 -1.65 -6.35 -12.60
C PHE A 34 -1.33 -6.02 -14.06
N ARG A 35 -1.56 -6.98 -14.96
CA ARG A 35 -1.41 -6.78 -16.40
C ARG A 35 -2.40 -5.72 -16.92
N THR A 36 -2.10 -5.13 -18.07
CA THR A 36 -2.93 -4.05 -18.64
C THR A 36 -4.35 -4.51 -18.97
N ASP A 37 -4.51 -5.73 -19.48
CA ASP A 37 -5.80 -6.34 -19.83
C ASP A 37 -6.70 -6.57 -18.60
N ILE A 38 -6.11 -6.75 -17.41
CA ILE A 38 -6.87 -6.94 -16.17
C ILE A 38 -7.67 -5.68 -15.81
N TYR A 39 -7.18 -4.48 -16.13
CA TYR A 39 -7.91 -3.25 -15.81
C TYR A 39 -9.20 -3.13 -16.63
N GLU A 40 -9.20 -3.59 -17.88
CA GLU A 40 -10.39 -3.62 -18.72
C GLU A 40 -11.40 -4.66 -18.22
N GLN A 41 -10.92 -5.84 -17.81
CA GLN A 41 -11.76 -6.86 -17.18
C GLN A 41 -12.41 -6.35 -15.88
N ILE A 42 -11.67 -5.62 -15.05
CA ILE A 42 -12.22 -5.00 -13.84
C ILE A 42 -13.33 -4.00 -14.20
N VAL A 43 -13.13 -3.18 -15.24
CA VAL A 43 -14.16 -2.23 -15.70
C VAL A 43 -15.43 -2.98 -16.09
N LEU A 44 -15.32 -4.05 -16.89
CA LEU A 44 -16.47 -4.87 -17.30
C LEU A 44 -17.21 -5.45 -16.10
N LYS A 45 -16.51 -6.13 -15.19
CA LYS A 45 -17.10 -6.69 -13.96
C LYS A 45 -17.75 -5.63 -13.07
N MET A 46 -17.18 -4.43 -13.01
CA MET A 46 -17.79 -3.32 -12.26
C MET A 46 -19.09 -2.84 -12.90
N CYS A 47 -19.13 -2.70 -14.23
CA CYS A 47 -20.33 -2.29 -14.96
C CYS A 47 -21.45 -3.33 -14.88
N GLU A 48 -21.11 -4.62 -14.80
CA GLU A 48 -22.07 -5.70 -14.54
C GLU A 48 -22.69 -5.61 -13.14
N LYS A 49 -21.87 -5.33 -12.11
CA LYS A 49 -22.32 -5.25 -10.71
C LYS A 49 -23.02 -3.93 -10.37
N ILE A 50 -22.77 -2.86 -11.14
CA ILE A 50 -23.33 -1.52 -10.90
C ILE A 50 -23.92 -0.99 -12.22
N PRO A 51 -25.23 -1.20 -12.46
CA PRO A 51 -25.89 -0.70 -13.67
C PRO A 51 -25.75 0.82 -13.82
N GLY A 52 -25.41 1.28 -15.03
CA GLY A 52 -25.22 2.70 -15.34
C GLY A 52 -23.87 3.29 -14.90
N LEU A 53 -22.96 2.47 -14.37
CA LEU A 53 -21.61 2.91 -14.02
C LEU A 53 -20.83 3.35 -15.26
N THR A 54 -20.22 4.54 -15.18
CA THR A 54 -19.25 5.02 -16.17
C THR A 54 -17.87 5.10 -15.55
N THR A 55 -17.01 4.15 -15.92
CA THR A 55 -15.62 4.07 -15.45
C THR A 55 -14.68 3.67 -16.59
N THR A 56 -13.38 3.89 -16.41
CA THR A 56 -12.34 3.55 -17.39
C THR A 56 -11.18 2.86 -16.67
N SER A 57 -10.35 2.13 -17.41
CA SER A 57 -9.15 1.48 -16.87
C SER A 57 -8.24 2.48 -16.13
N LYS A 58 -8.13 3.71 -16.64
CA LYS A 58 -7.38 4.81 -15.99
C LYS A 58 -8.00 5.23 -14.66
N HIS A 59 -9.33 5.24 -14.53
CA HIS A 59 -10.00 5.48 -13.25
C HIS A 59 -9.69 4.37 -12.24
N ILE A 60 -9.71 3.10 -12.69
CA ILE A 60 -9.38 1.93 -11.86
C ILE A 60 -7.93 2.02 -11.36
N GLN A 61 -6.97 2.21 -12.26
CA GLN A 61 -5.55 2.34 -11.93
C GLN A 61 -5.29 3.43 -10.90
N ASN A 62 -5.87 4.61 -11.10
CA ASN A 62 -5.73 5.72 -10.15
C ASN A 62 -6.32 5.40 -8.78
N LYS A 63 -7.47 4.72 -8.74
CA LYS A 63 -8.10 4.30 -7.48
C LYS A 63 -7.25 3.26 -6.76
N MET A 64 -6.77 2.25 -7.47
CA MET A 64 -5.87 1.22 -6.93
C MET A 64 -4.59 1.84 -6.38
N LYS A 65 -3.97 2.78 -7.09
CA LYS A 65 -2.78 3.49 -6.60
C LYS A 65 -3.04 4.19 -5.27
N ARG A 66 -4.20 4.83 -5.10
CA ARG A 66 -4.60 5.48 -3.84
C ARG A 66 -4.87 4.47 -2.73
N LEU A 67 -5.55 3.35 -3.03
CA LEU A 67 -5.81 2.28 -2.07
C LEU A 67 -4.50 1.64 -1.58
N LYS A 68 -3.58 1.36 -2.50
CA LYS A 68 -2.24 0.85 -2.19
C LYS A 68 -1.47 1.84 -1.30
N TYR A 69 -1.45 3.13 -1.64
CA TYR A 69 -0.81 4.15 -0.81
C TYR A 69 -1.42 4.25 0.59
N LYS A 70 -2.76 4.22 0.70
CA LYS A 70 -3.47 4.25 1.99
C LYS A 70 -3.10 3.03 2.84
N TYR A 71 -3.12 1.84 2.25
CA TYR A 71 -2.69 0.60 2.91
C TYR A 71 -1.22 0.66 3.34
N SER A 72 -0.29 1.02 2.45
CA SER A 72 1.14 1.10 2.76
C SER A 72 1.42 2.09 3.88
N THR A 73 0.77 3.25 3.88
CA THR A 73 0.90 4.23 4.97
C THR A 73 0.48 3.64 6.31
N ALA A 74 -0.66 2.94 6.33
CA ALA A 74 -1.15 2.30 7.53
C ALA A 74 -0.23 1.16 8.00
N TYR A 75 0.25 0.33 7.07
CA TYR A 75 1.20 -0.74 7.36
C TYR A 75 2.49 -0.23 7.98
N ASP A 76 3.10 0.82 7.39
CA ASP A 76 4.34 1.41 7.90
C ASP A 76 4.17 1.94 9.33
N MET A 77 3.05 2.63 9.59
CA MET A 77 2.72 3.14 10.92
C MET A 77 2.55 2.01 11.92
N PHE A 78 1.73 1.00 11.60
CA PHE A 78 1.54 -0.15 12.47
C PHE A 78 2.85 -0.93 12.73
N SER A 79 3.79 -0.88 11.78
CA SER A 79 5.13 -1.49 11.92
C SER A 79 6.13 -0.62 12.70
N THR A 80 5.74 0.59 13.10
CA THR A 80 6.58 1.53 13.86
C THR A 80 6.32 1.38 15.36
N SER A 81 7.37 1.32 16.17
CA SER A 81 7.25 1.25 17.63
C SER A 81 6.41 2.40 18.17
N GLY A 82 5.51 2.10 19.11
CA GLY A 82 4.59 3.08 19.72
C GLY A 82 3.25 3.24 18.98
N PHE A 83 3.06 2.57 17.85
CA PHE A 83 1.76 2.45 17.18
C PHE A 83 1.12 1.10 17.50
N GLY A 84 -0.21 1.09 17.56
CA GLY A 84 -1.02 -0.10 17.74
C GLY A 84 -2.13 -0.20 16.70
N TRP A 85 -2.88 -1.29 16.79
CA TRP A 85 -4.07 -1.54 15.99
C TRP A 85 -5.26 -1.80 16.92
N ASN A 86 -6.40 -1.19 16.60
CA ASN A 86 -7.67 -1.45 17.29
C ASN A 86 -8.58 -2.26 16.37
N ASP A 87 -8.76 -3.54 16.69
CA ASP A 87 -9.60 -4.45 15.92
C ASP A 87 -11.09 -4.09 15.94
N VAL A 88 -11.58 -3.45 17.01
CA VAL A 88 -13.00 -3.07 17.13
C VAL A 88 -13.33 -1.90 16.20
N HIS A 89 -12.48 -0.87 16.19
CA HIS A 89 -12.67 0.33 15.38
C HIS A 89 -12.00 0.25 14.00
N GLN A 90 -11.23 -0.82 13.76
CA GLN A 90 -10.46 -1.07 12.56
C GLN A 90 -9.56 0.13 12.23
N CYS A 91 -8.78 0.62 13.18
CA CYS A 91 -7.93 1.79 13.01
C CYS A 91 -6.59 1.65 13.72
N ILE A 92 -5.61 2.43 13.25
CA ILE A 92 -4.34 2.58 13.93
C ILE A 92 -4.54 3.49 15.15
N THR A 93 -4.00 3.05 16.28
CA THR A 93 -3.96 3.79 17.54
C THR A 93 -2.54 4.23 17.83
N VAL A 94 -2.39 5.42 18.41
CA VAL A 94 -1.09 6.00 18.75
C VAL A 94 -1.30 7.14 19.73
N ASP A 95 -0.35 7.32 20.65
CA ASP A 95 -0.33 8.49 21.52
C ASP A 95 0.01 9.76 20.74
N ALA A 96 -0.59 10.89 21.13
CA ALA A 96 -0.45 12.15 20.41
C ALA A 96 1.02 12.59 20.24
N GLN A 97 1.84 12.39 21.28
CA GLN A 97 3.27 12.72 21.25
C GLN A 97 4.04 11.86 20.23
N VAL A 98 3.81 10.54 20.23
CA VAL A 98 4.44 9.60 19.28
C VAL A 98 4.02 9.94 17.84
N LEU A 99 2.75 10.29 17.63
CA LEU A 99 2.27 10.72 16.33
C LEU A 99 2.95 12.01 15.86
N GLU A 100 3.10 13.01 16.74
CA GLU A 100 3.76 14.27 16.40
C GLU A 100 5.22 14.05 15.98
N GLU A 101 5.97 13.25 16.74
CA GLU A 101 7.35 12.88 16.41
C GLU A 101 7.46 12.11 15.09
N TYR A 102 6.51 11.21 14.82
CA TYR A 102 6.43 10.50 13.54
C TYR A 102 6.21 11.47 12.37
N LEU A 103 5.25 12.39 12.49
CA LEU A 103 4.93 13.34 11.41
C LEU A 103 6.08 14.34 11.15
N LYS A 104 6.88 14.69 12.17
CA LYS A 104 8.12 15.48 11.99
C LYS A 104 9.13 14.75 11.10
N LYS A 105 9.26 13.43 11.26
CA LYS A 105 10.16 12.60 10.44
C LYS A 105 9.59 12.27 9.06
N HIS A 106 8.27 12.38 8.89
CA HIS A 106 7.54 12.02 7.67
C HIS A 106 6.61 13.15 7.18
N PRO A 107 7.14 14.33 6.80
CA PRO A 107 6.34 15.52 6.50
C PRO A 107 5.43 15.36 5.27
N SER A 108 5.70 14.39 4.40
CA SER A 108 4.88 14.08 3.22
C SER A 108 3.66 13.19 3.53
N LYS A 109 3.56 12.64 4.75
CA LYS A 109 2.46 11.76 5.13
C LYS A 109 1.36 12.54 5.83
N ASN A 110 0.17 12.54 5.23
CA ASN A 110 -1.04 13.09 5.81
C ASN A 110 -1.83 11.96 6.48
N TYR A 111 -1.72 11.86 7.81
CA TYR A 111 -2.43 10.84 8.58
C TYR A 111 -3.29 11.45 9.67
N ILE A 112 -4.41 10.78 9.95
CA ILE A 112 -5.38 11.15 10.97
C ILE A 112 -5.53 9.94 11.88
N ALA A 113 -5.05 10.07 13.12
CA ALA A 113 -5.19 9.02 14.14
C ALA A 113 -6.65 8.67 14.40
N ASN A 114 -6.90 7.42 14.80
CA ASN A 114 -8.20 6.90 15.19
C ASN A 114 -9.28 6.93 14.09
N LYS A 115 -8.92 7.27 12.85
CA LYS A 115 -9.84 7.21 11.71
C LYS A 115 -10.04 5.76 11.29
N SER A 116 -11.30 5.31 11.28
CA SER A 116 -11.64 3.96 10.86
C SER A 116 -11.13 3.64 9.45
N PHE A 117 -10.55 2.46 9.32
CA PHE A 117 -10.03 1.88 8.09
C PHE A 117 -10.48 0.42 7.93
N PRO A 118 -11.79 0.19 7.76
CA PRO A 118 -12.37 -1.17 7.73
C PRO A 118 -11.93 -1.99 6.52
N GLN A 119 -11.32 -1.37 5.50
CA GLN A 119 -10.78 -2.08 4.35
C GLN A 119 -9.36 -2.63 4.59
N TYR A 120 -8.70 -2.36 5.72
CA TYR A 120 -7.29 -2.67 5.93
C TYR A 120 -6.94 -4.13 5.66
N GLU A 121 -7.65 -5.08 6.30
CA GLU A 121 -7.39 -6.52 6.12
C GLU A 121 -7.64 -6.99 4.67
N ARG A 122 -8.69 -6.48 4.03
CA ARG A 122 -8.98 -6.79 2.62
C ARG A 122 -7.88 -6.26 1.70
N LEU A 123 -7.37 -5.07 1.97
CA LEU A 123 -6.27 -4.47 1.23
C LEU A 123 -4.92 -5.16 1.53
N LYS A 124 -4.74 -5.73 2.72
CA LYS A 124 -3.59 -6.57 3.07
C LYS A 124 -3.59 -7.87 2.26
N MET A 125 -4.73 -8.52 2.09
CA MET A 125 -4.85 -9.69 1.21
C MET A 125 -4.46 -9.38 -0.24
N ILE A 126 -4.80 -8.18 -0.70
CA ILE A 126 -4.43 -7.72 -2.04
C ILE A 126 -2.94 -7.31 -2.04
N PHE A 127 -2.54 -6.26 -1.35
CA PHE A 127 -1.22 -5.62 -1.54
C PHE A 127 -0.11 -6.12 -0.60
N GLY A 128 -0.41 -7.02 0.35
CA GLY A 128 0.53 -7.44 1.39
C GLY A 128 1.77 -8.15 0.84
N LYS A 129 1.61 -9.05 -0.14
CA LYS A 129 2.74 -9.78 -0.74
C LYS A 129 3.74 -8.83 -1.42
N ASP A 130 3.25 -7.84 -2.16
CA ASP A 130 4.08 -6.85 -2.85
C ASP A 130 4.96 -6.06 -1.86
N ARG A 131 4.45 -5.81 -0.64
CA ARG A 131 5.18 -5.05 0.38
C ARG A 131 6.29 -5.88 1.01
N VAL A 132 6.07 -7.17 1.25
CA VAL A 132 7.12 -8.07 1.76
C VAL A 132 8.27 -8.14 0.77
N ILE A 133 7.98 -8.33 -0.52
CA ILE A 133 9.01 -8.37 -1.56
C ILE A 133 9.76 -7.03 -1.65
N GLY A 134 9.05 -5.90 -1.69
CA GLY A 134 9.68 -4.58 -1.74
C GLY A 134 10.57 -4.29 -0.52
N SER A 135 10.09 -4.62 0.68
CA SER A 135 10.86 -4.45 1.92
C SER A 135 12.09 -5.35 1.96
N MET A 136 12.02 -6.60 1.47
CA MET A 136 13.18 -7.50 1.40
C MET A 136 14.24 -6.97 0.44
N VAL A 137 13.82 -6.40 -0.69
CA VAL A 137 14.74 -5.78 -1.66
C VAL A 137 15.41 -4.54 -1.06
N GLU A 138 14.64 -3.67 -0.40
CA GLU A 138 15.18 -2.49 0.31
C GLU A 138 16.22 -2.90 1.37
N SER A 139 15.89 -3.87 2.24
CA SER A 139 16.83 -4.36 3.26
C SER A 139 18.06 -5.05 2.68
N ALA A 140 17.93 -5.76 1.57
CA ALA A 140 19.08 -6.37 0.89
C ALA A 140 20.02 -5.31 0.29
N ILE A 141 19.46 -4.25 -0.30
CA ILE A 141 20.22 -3.10 -0.82
C ILE A 141 20.96 -2.39 0.34
N ASP A 142 20.26 -2.08 1.44
CA ASP A 142 20.87 -1.44 2.61
C ASP A 142 22.02 -2.29 3.19
N ALA A 143 21.83 -3.62 3.26
CA ALA A 143 22.88 -4.53 3.73
C ALA A 143 24.10 -4.58 2.79
N LEU A 144 23.90 -4.48 1.48
CA LEU A 144 24.97 -4.43 0.47
C LEU A 144 25.76 -3.12 0.54
N GLU A 145 25.09 -1.98 0.76
CA GLU A 145 25.76 -0.67 0.93
C GLU A 145 26.63 -0.63 2.19
N HIS A 146 26.18 -1.26 3.28
CA HIS A 146 26.96 -1.35 4.52
C HIS A 146 28.20 -2.25 4.41
N ILE A 147 28.23 -3.24 3.50
CA ILE A 147 29.43 -4.07 3.26
C ILE A 147 30.48 -3.29 2.46
N ASN A 148 30.07 -2.41 1.54
CA ASN A 148 30.98 -1.63 0.70
C ASN A 148 31.71 -0.50 1.45
N LEU A 149 31.22 -0.11 2.64
CA LEU A 149 31.89 0.86 3.53
C LEU A 149 32.96 0.23 4.44
N VAL A 150 33.05 -1.11 4.52
CA VAL A 150 34.03 -1.81 5.38
C VAL A 150 35.32 -2.20 4.63
N SER A 151 35.35 -2.06 3.30
CA SER A 151 36.54 -2.38 2.48
C SER A 151 37.58 -1.27 2.34
N GLU A 152 37.38 -0.07 2.93
CA GLU A 152 38.38 1.03 2.93
C GLU A 152 39.14 1.19 4.26
N VAL A 153 39.40 0.10 4.99
CA VAL A 153 40.47 0.10 6.00
C VAL A 153 41.38 -1.10 5.74
N SER A 154 42.49 -0.85 5.03
CA SER A 154 43.64 -1.76 5.03
C SER A 154 44.87 -1.01 5.55
N PRO A 155 45.75 -1.69 6.30
CA PRO A 155 46.67 -1.09 7.26
C PRO A 155 48.05 -0.84 6.64
N GLU A 156 48.74 0.23 7.06
CA GLU A 156 50.19 0.29 6.86
C GLU A 156 50.96 0.18 8.17
N THR A 157 51.71 -0.91 8.15
CA THR A 157 52.66 -1.53 9.06
C THR A 157 53.84 -0.64 9.45
N LYS A 158 54.32 -0.88 10.67
CA LYS A 158 55.67 -0.56 11.16
C LYS A 158 56.75 -0.86 10.11
N ASN A 159 57.62 0.10 9.85
CA ASN A 159 59.06 -0.07 10.03
C ASN A 159 59.74 1.28 10.28
#